data_AF-A0A855IRB1-F1
#
_entry.id   AF-A0A855IRB1-F1
#
_cell.length_a   1.000
_cell.length_b   1.000
_cell.length_c   1.000
_cell.angle_alpha   90.00
_cell.angle_beta   90.00
_cell.angle_gamma   90.00
#
_symmetry.space_group_name_H-M   'P 1'
#
loop_
_entity.id
_entity.type
_entity.pdbx_description
1 polymer ?
#
loop_
_entity_poly.entity_id
_entity_poly.type
_entity_poly.pdbx_seq_one_letter_code
_entity_poly.pdbx_strand_id
1 'polypeptide(L)'
;METELKELELHELMATKDVIVLTSSEVAAVSWLIECYQENADIQIIENAHQLDTEAVLAQCRDCLSESKKVILTAQFRSQLPIINIASLCNEKRKSLINIELLGWDEENRLPQSYTSF
;
A
#
# COMPACT_ATOMS: atom_id res chain seq x y z
N MET A 1 -14.71 -9.78 17.33
CA MET A 1 -14.96 -10.86 16.35
C MET A 1 -15.06 -10.37 14.91
N GLU A 2 -15.95 -9.45 14.51
CA GLU A 2 -15.98 -8.95 13.12
C GLU A 2 -14.77 -8.05 12.78
N THR A 3 -14.40 -7.14 13.69
CA THR A 3 -13.23 -6.24 13.52
C THR A 3 -11.92 -7.02 13.41
N GLU A 4 -11.71 -8.01 14.28
CA GLU A 4 -10.53 -8.89 14.27
C GLU A 4 -10.42 -9.71 12.96
N LEU A 5 -11.56 -10.12 12.39
CA LEU A 5 -11.58 -10.84 11.12
C LEU A 5 -11.15 -9.93 9.97
N LYS A 6 -11.66 -8.70 9.91
CA LYS A 6 -11.29 -7.73 8.88
C LYS A 6 -9.82 -7.32 8.97
N GLU A 7 -9.28 -7.20 10.18
CA GLU A 7 -7.86 -6.95 10.39
C GLU A 7 -6.99 -8.11 9.87
N LEU A 8 -7.36 -9.36 10.17
CA LEU A 8 -6.67 -10.54 9.66
C LEU A 8 -6.68 -10.59 8.13
N GLU A 9 -7.85 -10.35 7.51
CA GLU A 9 -7.98 -10.28 6.04
C GLU A 9 -7.11 -9.18 5.43
N LEU A 10 -7.04 -8.01 6.06
CA LEU A 10 -6.18 -6.92 5.63
C LEU A 10 -4.70 -7.35 5.65
N HIS A 11 -4.23 -7.95 6.74
CA HIS A 11 -2.85 -8.43 6.81
C HIS A 11 -2.56 -9.57 5.82
N GLU A 12 -3.53 -10.43 5.51
CA GLU A 12 -3.40 -11.44 4.46
C GLU A 12 -3.28 -10.81 3.06
N LEU A 13 -4.06 -9.77 2.76
CA LEU A 13 -3.91 -8.98 1.53
C LEU A 13 -2.52 -8.35 1.45
N MET A 14 -2.07 -7.73 2.55
CA MET A 14 -0.72 -7.14 2.62
C MET A 14 0.37 -8.18 2.39
N ALA A 15 0.19 -9.42 2.87
CA ALA A 15 1.16 -10.51 2.70
C ALA A 15 1.23 -11.04 1.26
N THR A 16 0.08 -11.14 0.59
CA THR A 16 -0.04 -11.85 -0.71
C THR A 16 0.29 -11.00 -1.94
N LYS A 17 0.28 -9.66 -1.82
CA LYS A 17 0.44 -8.74 -2.96
C LYS A 17 1.88 -8.26 -3.13
N ASP A 18 2.35 -8.13 -4.37
CA ASP A 18 3.71 -7.65 -4.63
C ASP A 18 3.82 -6.13 -4.49
N VAL A 19 2.80 -5.41 -4.98
CA VAL A 19 2.70 -3.94 -4.88
C VAL A 19 1.37 -3.57 -4.24
N ILE A 20 1.42 -2.66 -3.27
CA ILE A 20 0.26 -2.16 -2.55
C ILE A 20 0.27 -0.65 -2.62
N VAL A 21 -0.81 -0.06 -3.14
CA VAL A 21 -1.07 1.38 -3.00
C VAL A 21 -2.00 1.56 -1.81
N LEU A 22 -1.46 2.09 -0.72
CA LEU A 22 -2.17 2.32 0.54
C LEU A 22 -2.58 3.79 0.64
N THR A 23 -3.87 4.04 0.85
CA THR A 23 -4.41 5.39 1.02
C THR A 23 -5.34 5.47 2.23
N SER A 24 -5.41 6.65 2.83
CA SER A 24 -6.42 7.01 3.82
C SER A 24 -6.51 8.54 3.91
N SER A 25 -7.66 9.05 4.34
CA SER A 25 -7.79 10.44 4.81
C SER A 25 -7.08 10.67 6.14
N GLU A 26 -6.90 9.62 6.94
CA GLU A 26 -6.32 9.71 8.27
C GLU A 26 -4.87 9.19 8.30
N VAL A 27 -3.93 10.06 8.63
CA VAL A 27 -2.50 9.72 8.71
C VAL A 27 -2.26 8.59 9.72
N ALA A 28 -2.96 8.61 10.86
CA ALA A 28 -2.84 7.59 11.90
C ALA A 28 -3.17 6.17 11.38
N ALA A 29 -4.17 6.03 10.51
CA ALA A 29 -4.55 4.75 9.93
C ALA A 29 -3.44 4.19 9.02
N VAL A 30 -2.81 5.04 8.21
CA VAL A 30 -1.68 4.65 7.36
C VAL A 30 -0.48 4.25 8.22
N SER A 31 -0.11 5.09 9.20
CA SER A 31 1.02 4.85 10.11
C SER A 31 0.88 3.52 10.84
N TRP A 32 -0.30 3.24 11.41
CA TRP A 32 -0.59 1.98 12.09
C TRP A 32 -0.25 0.76 11.22
N LEU A 33 -0.65 0.77 9.95
CA LEU A 33 -0.41 -0.40 9.09
C LEU A 33 1.05 -0.50 8.64
N ILE A 34 1.69 0.62 8.25
CA ILE A 34 3.06 0.58 7.73
C ILE A 34 4.10 0.27 8.81
N GLU A 35 3.86 0.66 10.07
CA GLU A 35 4.74 0.35 11.21
C GLU A 35 4.98 -1.16 11.35
N CYS A 36 3.98 -1.99 11.03
CA CYS A 36 4.12 -3.45 11.04
C CYS A 36 5.14 -3.99 10.03
N TYR A 37 5.51 -3.20 9.02
CA TYR A 37 6.32 -3.63 7.87
C TYR A 37 7.66 -2.89 7.74
N GLN A 38 7.87 -1.79 8.49
CA GLN A 38 9.05 -0.92 8.36
C GLN A 38 10.39 -1.64 8.61
N GLU A 39 10.43 -2.63 9.49
CA GLU A 39 11.67 -3.36 9.82
C GLU A 39 11.99 -4.51 8.85
N ASN A 40 11.12 -4.78 7.88
CA ASN A 40 11.31 -5.88 6.94
C ASN A 40 12.14 -5.45 5.71
N ALA A 41 13.37 -5.95 5.61
CA ALA A 41 14.28 -5.64 4.51
C ALA A 41 13.79 -6.06 3.10
N ASP A 42 12.84 -6.99 3.03
CA ASP A 42 12.22 -7.44 1.78
C ASP A 42 11.01 -6.59 1.36
N ILE A 43 10.68 -5.55 2.15
CA ILE A 43 9.59 -4.62 1.88
C ILE A 43 10.17 -3.21 1.72
N GLN A 44 9.95 -2.61 0.56
CA GLN A 44 10.20 -1.19 0.35
C GLN A 44 8.93 -0.41 0.62
N ILE A 45 8.99 0.56 1.54
CA ILE A 45 7.92 1.52 1.76
C ILE A 45 8.31 2.83 1.08
N ILE A 46 7.44 3.32 0.19
CA ILE A 46 7.59 4.63 -0.48
C ILE A 46 6.51 5.54 0.10
N GLU A 47 6.90 6.32 1.10
CA GLU A 47 5.97 7.21 1.79
C GLU A 47 5.61 8.43 0.96
N ASN A 48 4.35 8.85 1.04
CA ASN A 48 3.81 10.03 0.36
C ASN A 48 4.14 10.06 -1.14
N ALA A 49 4.03 8.93 -1.83
CA ALA A 49 4.46 8.78 -3.23
C ALA A 49 3.73 9.75 -4.20
N HIS A 50 2.59 10.29 -3.81
CA HIS A 50 1.88 11.35 -4.53
C HIS A 50 2.63 12.70 -4.58
N GLN A 51 3.64 12.91 -3.74
CA GLN A 51 4.51 14.09 -3.72
C GLN A 51 5.74 13.93 -4.62
N LEU A 52 6.02 12.71 -5.05
CA LEU A 52 7.14 12.38 -5.92
C LEU A 52 6.71 12.49 -7.38
N ASP A 53 7.70 12.66 -8.25
CA ASP A 53 7.49 12.52 -9.69
C ASP A 53 7.07 11.09 -10.05
N THR A 54 6.12 10.95 -10.99
CA THR A 54 5.57 9.63 -11.33
C THR A 54 6.64 8.71 -11.91
N GLU A 55 7.59 9.21 -12.70
CA GLU A 55 8.69 8.39 -13.22
C GLU A 55 9.65 7.97 -12.10
N ALA A 56 9.88 8.83 -11.11
CA ALA A 56 10.68 8.49 -9.94
C ALA A 56 10.05 7.36 -9.11
N VAL A 57 8.72 7.36 -8.95
CA VAL A 57 7.98 6.27 -8.30
C VAL A 57 8.10 4.98 -9.11
N LEU A 58 7.89 5.05 -10.43
CA LEU A 58 7.96 3.87 -11.30
C LEU A 58 9.37 3.26 -11.35
N ALA A 59 10.42 4.08 -11.34
CA ALA A 59 11.81 3.62 -11.30
C ALA A 59 12.07 2.84 -10.00
N GLN A 60 11.70 3.38 -8.85
CA GLN A 60 11.87 2.70 -7.56
C GLN A 60 11.09 1.39 -7.50
N CYS A 61 9.82 1.38 -7.95
CA CYS A 61 9.04 0.15 -8.03
C CYS A 61 9.72 -0.89 -8.92
N ARG A 62 10.24 -0.48 -10.09
CA ARG A 62 10.90 -1.39 -11.04
C ARG A 62 12.14 -2.04 -10.44
N ASP A 63 12.94 -1.26 -9.72
CA ASP A 63 14.17 -1.75 -9.09
C ASP A 63 13.83 -2.74 -7.97
N CYS A 64 12.92 -2.36 -7.06
CA CYS A 64 12.48 -3.23 -5.96
C CYS A 64 11.89 -4.55 -6.45
N LEU A 65 11.01 -4.51 -7.46
CA LEU A 65 10.39 -5.72 -8.01
C LEU A 65 11.41 -6.63 -8.71
N SER A 66 12.48 -6.06 -9.27
CA SER A 66 13.57 -6.84 -9.87
C SER A 66 14.42 -7.56 -8.80
N GLU A 67 14.51 -6.97 -7.60
CA GLU A 67 15.09 -7.59 -6.40
C GLU A 67 14.12 -8.54 -5.68
N SER A 68 12.93 -8.79 -6.25
CA SER A 68 11.85 -9.58 -5.63
C SER A 68 11.32 -9.02 -4.30
N LYS A 69 11.52 -7.72 -4.05
CA LYS A 69 10.95 -7.04 -2.89
C LYS A 69 9.48 -6.71 -3.13
N LYS A 70 8.72 -6.67 -2.02
CA LYS A 70 7.38 -6.09 -1.98
C LYS A 70 7.49 -4.57 -1.94
N VAL A 71 6.55 -3.86 -2.53
CA VAL A 71 6.48 -2.39 -2.49
C VAL A 71 5.16 -1.92 -1.88
N ILE A 72 5.22 -1.08 -0.86
CA ILE A 72 4.06 -0.39 -0.29
C ILE A 72 4.21 1.10 -0.60
N LEU A 73 3.27 1.67 -1.33
CA LEU A 73 3.22 3.10 -1.62
C LEU A 73 2.15 3.74 -0.74
N THR A 74 2.52 4.67 0.14
CA THR A 74 1.51 5.49 0.83
C THR A 74 1.20 6.70 -0.05
N ALA A 75 -0.01 6.78 -0.60
CA ALA A 75 -0.32 7.83 -1.56
C ALA A 75 -1.81 8.11 -1.69
N GLN A 76 -2.18 9.38 -1.57
CA GLN A 76 -3.49 9.88 -1.97
C GLN A 76 -3.38 10.53 -3.35
N PHE A 77 -3.30 9.71 -4.40
CA PHE A 77 -3.19 10.21 -5.76
C PHE A 77 -4.44 11.01 -6.16
N ARG A 78 -4.23 12.19 -6.75
CA ARG A 78 -5.33 13.07 -7.22
C ARG A 78 -5.85 12.70 -8.61
N SER A 79 -5.21 11.76 -9.28
CA SER A 79 -5.60 11.23 -10.58
C SER A 79 -5.35 9.73 -10.63
N GLN A 80 -6.01 9.03 -11.56
CA GLN A 80 -5.80 7.59 -11.75
C GLN A 80 -4.51 7.27 -12.52
N LEU A 81 -3.89 8.25 -13.16
CA LEU A 81 -2.74 8.01 -14.05
C LEU A 81 -1.54 7.34 -13.35
N PRO A 82 -1.13 7.75 -12.13
CA PRO A 82 -0.07 7.05 -11.41
C PRO A 82 -0.41 5.58 -11.12
N ILE A 83 -1.66 5.30 -10.72
CA ILE A 83 -2.13 3.93 -10.45
C ILE A 83 -2.11 3.10 -11.74
N ILE A 84 -2.57 3.67 -12.86
CA ILE A 84 -2.54 3.00 -14.17
C ILE A 84 -1.11 2.66 -14.60
N ASN A 85 -0.18 3.60 -14.41
CA ASN A 85 1.23 3.38 -14.78
C ASN A 85 1.87 2.28 -13.91
N ILE A 86 1.59 2.29 -12.59
CA ILE A 86 2.03 1.23 -11.67
C ILE A 86 1.43 -0.11 -12.07
N ALA A 87 0.14 -0.16 -12.41
CA ALA A 87 -0.52 -1.38 -12.88
C ALA A 87 0.10 -1.91 -14.18
N SER A 88 0.46 -1.04 -15.13
CA SER A 88 1.17 -1.43 -16.36
C SER A 88 2.52 -2.07 -16.03
N LEU A 89 3.31 -1.43 -15.16
CA LEU A 89 4.60 -1.97 -14.70
C LEU A 89 4.42 -3.35 -14.02
N CYS A 90 3.44 -3.49 -13.14
CA CYS A 90 3.14 -4.77 -12.49
C CYS A 90 2.80 -5.86 -13.51
N ASN A 91 1.96 -5.56 -14.51
CA ASN A 91 1.62 -6.50 -15.57
C ASN A 91 2.84 -6.92 -16.40
N GLU A 92 3.70 -5.97 -16.78
CA GLU A 92 4.96 -6.24 -17.49
C GLU A 92 5.88 -7.18 -16.69
N LYS A 93 5.92 -7.00 -15.37
CA LYS A 93 6.75 -7.80 -14.46
C LYS A 93 6.07 -9.07 -13.94
N ARG A 94 4.82 -9.32 -14.31
CA ARG A 94 3.95 -10.41 -13.78
C ARG A 94 3.82 -10.37 -12.26
N LYS A 95 3.60 -9.18 -11.73
CA LYS A 95 3.46 -8.87 -10.31
C LYS A 95 2.02 -8.47 -10.00
N SER A 96 1.58 -8.77 -8.80
CA SER A 96 0.23 -8.45 -8.33
C SER A 96 0.20 -7.05 -7.71
N LEU A 97 -0.82 -6.28 -8.08
CA LEU A 97 -1.12 -4.96 -7.51
C LEU A 97 -2.44 -5.05 -6.73
N ILE A 98 -2.53 -4.30 -5.64
CA ILE A 98 -3.80 -3.99 -4.99
C ILE A 98 -3.80 -2.52 -4.58
N ASN A 99 -4.97 -1.87 -4.65
CA ASN A 99 -5.20 -0.61 -3.98
C ASN A 99 -5.99 -0.89 -2.70
N ILE A 100 -5.55 -0.34 -1.57
CA ILE A 100 -6.23 -0.45 -0.28
C ILE A 100 -6.50 0.96 0.22
N GLU A 101 -7.77 1.23 0.50
CA GLU A 101 -8.19 2.45 1.18
C GLU A 101 -8.65 2.12 2.58
N LEU A 102 -7.94 2.65 3.59
CA LEU A 102 -8.34 2.57 4.99
C LEU A 102 -9.33 3.69 5.30
N LEU A 103 -10.43 3.33 5.96
CA LEU A 103 -11.57 4.21 6.19
C LEU A 103 -11.87 4.31 7.68
N GLY A 104 -11.89 5.55 8.19
CA GLY A 104 -12.21 5.82 9.58
C GLY A 104 -11.06 5.44 10.51
N TRP A 105 -10.84 6.23 11.56
CA TRP A 105 -9.90 5.92 12.62
C TRP A 105 -10.63 5.79 13.96
N ASP A 106 -10.47 4.63 14.61
CA ASP A 106 -10.95 4.40 15.97
C ASP A 106 -9.87 4.83 16.97
N GLU A 107 -10.08 5.95 17.65
CA GLU A 107 -9.14 6.48 18.64
C GLU A 107 -9.02 5.60 19.90
N GLU A 108 -10.06 4.85 20.25
CA GLU A 108 -10.07 3.98 21.44
C GLU A 108 -9.25 2.73 21.17
N ASN A 109 -9.52 2.07 20.04
CA ASN A 109 -8.87 0.81 19.67
C ASN A 109 -7.58 0.99 18.85
N ARG A 110 -7.30 2.21 18.39
CA ARG A 110 -6.15 2.58 17.54
C ARG A 110 -6.01 1.72 16.30
N LEU A 111 -7.11 1.58 15.57
CA LEU A 111 -7.17 0.82 14.33
C LEU A 111 -8.17 1.43 13.34
N PRO A 112 -8.03 1.17 12.03
CA PRO A 112 -8.99 1.64 11.04
C PRO A 112 -10.36 0.98 11.23
N GLN A 113 -11.45 1.73 11.10
CA GLN A 113 -12.80 1.19 11.29
C GLN A 113 -13.17 0.16 10.20
N SER A 114 -12.67 0.37 8.98
CA SER A 114 -12.85 -0.53 7.85
C SER A 114 -11.81 -0.27 6.76
N TYR A 115 -11.86 -1.06 5.68
CA TYR A 115 -11.07 -0.82 4.48
C TYR A 115 -11.85 -1.23 3.24
N THR A 116 -11.44 -0.72 2.08
CA THR A 116 -11.83 -1.24 0.76
C THR A 116 -10.59 -1.65 -0.03
N SER A 117 -10.74 -2.60 -0.95
CA SER A 117 -9.65 -3.05 -1.81
C SER A 117 -10.13 -3.33 -3.24
N PHE A 118 -9.31 -2.98 -4.24
CA PHE A 118 -9.61 -3.14 -5.67
C PHE A 118 -8.36 -3.15 -6.57
#